data_AF-A0A1V9XHA8-F1
#
_entry.id   AF-A0A1V9XHA8-F1
#
_cell.length_a   1.000
_cell.length_b   1.000
_cell.length_c   1.000
_cell.angle_alpha   90.00
_cell.angle_beta   90.00
_cell.angle_gamma   90.00
#
_symmetry.space_group_name_H-M   'P 1'
#
loop_
_entity.id
_entity.type
_entity.pdbx_description
1 polymer ?
#
loop_
_entity_poly.entity_id
_entity_poly.type
_entity_poly.pdbx_seq_one_letter_code
_entity_poly.pdbx_strand_id
1 'polypeptide(L)'
;MTNKSVVSTLQDRFGVNQESFHLYGHSLGAHISGYAGERHGGRLSRITAMDAAEPYFQNMPASVRLDTSDAQFVESIHSDARNFVTSLGLGFTEPIGHLDFYPNGGKIMPGCGLLDRIVQFKTEGLQGIAKLAICNHMMSISYVKDFVLPQGNCVPVGFHCPTYELFEQGHCYDCGVDGSKCAPAGFESMDYFQRFANASRPTRMYFKTAAKPPYCLFEYNIQLNMRRHTRVDPKKVAPSVSGKFYLSVMGKKGSYQFNLEPSRGAFHSGSTNNIVVTTAVDLGEIEAVSFLYVSNAIFRVKQMELKSVKITPMNVLMTRA
;
A
#
# COMPACT_ATOMS: atom_id res chain seq x y z
N MET A 1 -35.04 -18.44 26.26
CA MET A 1 -34.14 -17.28 26.16
C MET A 1 -33.87 -17.03 24.68
N THR A 2 -34.40 -15.96 24.10
CA THR A 2 -34.02 -15.55 22.73
C THR A 2 -32.56 -15.15 22.76
N ASN A 3 -31.71 -15.88 22.02
CA ASN A 3 -30.28 -15.61 21.93
C ASN A 3 -30.10 -14.28 21.17
N LYS A 4 -30.01 -13.16 21.90
CA LYS A 4 -29.79 -11.83 21.32
C LYS A 4 -28.29 -11.65 21.07
N SER A 5 -27.94 -11.02 19.95
CA SER A 5 -26.54 -10.66 19.67
C SER A 5 -26.01 -9.67 20.71
N VAL A 6 -24.69 -9.55 20.84
CA VAL A 6 -24.06 -8.54 21.71
C VAL A 6 -24.48 -7.13 21.31
N VAL A 7 -24.51 -6.83 20.00
CA VAL A 7 -24.98 -5.53 19.47
C VAL A 7 -26.42 -5.26 19.90
N SER A 8 -27.34 -6.20 19.67
CA SER A 8 -28.75 -6.06 20.09
C SER A 8 -28.89 -5.87 21.60
N THR A 9 -28.07 -6.58 22.38
CA THR A 9 -28.07 -6.45 23.84
C THR A 9 -27.62 -5.06 24.27
N LEU A 10 -26.58 -4.51 23.66
CA LEU A 10 -26.09 -3.17 23.95
C LEU A 10 -27.09 -2.08 23.53
N GLN A 11 -27.74 -2.24 22.39
CA GLN A 11 -28.83 -1.36 21.95
C GLN A 11 -29.99 -1.39 22.95
N ASP A 12 -30.49 -2.58 23.29
CA ASP A 12 -31.68 -2.75 24.13
C ASP A 12 -31.46 -2.33 25.59
N ARG A 13 -30.25 -2.54 26.13
CA ARG A 13 -29.96 -2.30 27.55
C ARG A 13 -29.39 -0.92 27.84
N PHE A 14 -28.63 -0.37 26.90
CA PHE A 14 -27.85 0.86 27.12
C PHE A 14 -28.14 1.94 26.08
N GLY A 15 -29.03 1.69 25.11
CA GLY A 15 -29.38 2.68 24.09
C GLY A 15 -28.23 3.01 23.13
N VAL A 16 -27.23 2.12 23.01
CA VAL A 16 -26.10 2.34 22.09
C VAL A 16 -26.61 2.38 20.65
N ASN A 17 -26.26 3.39 19.87
CA ASN A 17 -26.62 3.44 18.45
C ASN A 17 -25.82 2.38 17.68
N GLN A 18 -26.46 1.60 16.80
CA GLN A 18 -25.75 0.66 15.91
C GLN A 18 -24.69 1.35 15.03
N GLU A 19 -24.89 2.63 14.71
CA GLU A 19 -23.99 3.45 13.90
C GLU A 19 -22.74 3.87 14.68
N SER A 20 -22.58 3.46 15.94
CA SER A 20 -21.34 3.63 16.71
C SER A 20 -20.46 2.38 16.75
N PHE A 21 -20.87 1.28 16.09
CA PHE A 21 -20.10 0.03 16.10
C PHE A 21 -19.10 -0.03 14.95
N HIS A 22 -17.84 -0.30 15.29
CA HIS A 22 -16.76 -0.63 14.36
C HIS A 22 -16.28 -2.05 14.64
N LEU A 23 -16.45 -2.96 13.68
CA LEU A 23 -15.98 -4.34 13.78
C LEU A 23 -14.64 -4.51 13.07
N TYR A 24 -13.68 -5.14 13.75
CA TYR A 24 -12.41 -5.56 13.17
C TYR A 24 -12.41 -7.07 13.01
N GLY A 25 -12.29 -7.56 11.78
CA GLY A 25 -12.32 -8.99 11.48
C GLY A 25 -11.08 -9.42 10.70
N HIS A 26 -10.29 -10.34 11.25
CA HIS A 26 -9.14 -10.95 10.56
C HIS A 26 -9.53 -12.29 9.94
N SER A 27 -9.04 -12.59 8.73
CA SER A 27 -9.24 -13.90 8.10
C SER A 27 -10.74 -14.27 8.01
N LEU A 28 -11.14 -15.45 8.50
CA LEU A 28 -12.54 -15.86 8.66
C LEU A 28 -13.38 -14.88 9.50
N GLY A 29 -12.75 -14.18 10.45
CA GLY A 29 -13.39 -13.14 11.27
C GLY A 29 -13.89 -11.94 10.48
N ALA A 30 -13.32 -11.66 9.30
CA ALA A 30 -13.85 -10.64 8.39
C ALA A 30 -15.27 -11.01 7.93
N HIS A 31 -15.50 -12.26 7.55
CA HIS A 31 -16.83 -12.76 7.16
C HIS A 31 -17.79 -12.86 8.34
N ILE A 32 -17.30 -13.21 9.53
CA ILE A 32 -18.10 -13.14 10.77
C ILE A 32 -18.60 -11.70 11.00
N SER A 33 -17.75 -10.70 10.75
CA SER A 33 -18.13 -9.29 10.84
C SER A 33 -19.16 -8.91 9.77
N GLY A 34 -19.00 -9.39 8.53
CA GLY A 34 -19.99 -9.23 7.46
C GLY A 34 -21.36 -9.78 7.86
N TYR A 35 -21.43 -11.05 8.27
CA TYR A 35 -22.66 -11.67 8.76
C TYR A 35 -23.27 -11.00 10.00
N ALA A 36 -22.48 -10.29 10.80
CA ALA A 36 -23.01 -9.47 11.88
C ALA A 36 -23.67 -8.22 11.30
N GLY A 37 -22.99 -7.54 10.37
CA GLY A 37 -23.50 -6.38 9.62
C GLY A 37 -24.80 -6.66 8.88
N GLU A 38 -24.85 -7.72 8.09
CA GLU A 38 -26.03 -8.20 7.36
C GLU A 38 -27.25 -8.35 8.28
N ARG A 39 -27.08 -8.99 9.45
CA ARG A 39 -28.15 -9.20 10.44
C ARG A 39 -28.65 -7.92 11.11
N HIS A 40 -27.86 -6.84 11.03
CA HIS A 40 -28.26 -5.50 11.48
C HIS A 40 -28.71 -4.60 10.32
N GLY A 41 -28.91 -5.19 9.14
CA GLY A 41 -29.40 -4.53 7.93
C GLY A 41 -28.38 -3.59 7.30
N GLY A 42 -27.08 -3.86 7.47
CA GLY A 42 -26.01 -3.04 6.90
C GLY A 42 -25.80 -1.68 7.60
N ARG A 43 -26.44 -1.48 8.75
CA ARG A 43 -26.45 -0.17 9.44
C ARG A 43 -25.35 -0.01 10.49
N LEU A 44 -24.46 -0.98 10.62
CA LEU A 44 -23.26 -0.81 11.44
C LEU A 44 -22.38 0.28 10.82
N SER A 45 -21.69 1.04 11.67
CA SER A 45 -20.86 2.16 11.22
C SER A 45 -19.76 1.70 10.26
N ARG A 46 -18.98 0.71 10.69
CA ARG A 46 -17.76 0.35 10.00
C ARG A 46 -17.38 -1.11 10.19
N ILE A 47 -16.86 -1.73 9.13
CA ILE A 47 -16.11 -2.98 9.20
C ILE A 47 -14.71 -2.74 8.64
N THR A 48 -13.67 -3.14 9.39
CA THR A 48 -12.31 -3.25 8.87
C THR A 48 -11.94 -4.72 8.75
N ALA A 49 -11.78 -5.17 7.50
CA ALA A 49 -11.35 -6.52 7.15
C ALA A 49 -9.83 -6.58 7.06
N MET A 50 -9.22 -7.40 7.91
CA MET A 50 -7.78 -7.67 7.93
C MET A 50 -7.53 -8.98 7.19
N ASP A 51 -7.17 -8.88 5.92
CA ASP A 51 -6.87 -10.00 5.02
C ASP A 51 -7.94 -11.09 5.06
N ALA A 52 -9.16 -10.74 4.63
CA ALA A 52 -10.31 -11.63 4.62
C ALA A 52 -9.99 -12.96 3.91
N ALA A 53 -10.47 -14.08 4.45
CA ALA A 53 -10.11 -15.41 3.97
C ALA A 53 -10.69 -15.74 2.59
N GLU A 54 -9.83 -16.04 1.60
CA GLU A 54 -10.23 -16.43 0.24
C GLU A 54 -10.92 -17.81 0.17
N PRO A 55 -10.41 -18.88 0.83
CA PRO A 55 -10.92 -20.22 0.61
C PRO A 55 -12.38 -20.35 1.01
N TYR A 56 -13.21 -20.89 0.12
CA TYR A 56 -14.68 -21.05 0.26
C TYR A 56 -15.51 -19.78 0.22
N PHE A 57 -14.91 -18.59 0.10
CA PHE A 57 -15.64 -17.31 0.08
C PHE A 57 -15.48 -16.55 -1.23
N GLN A 58 -14.30 -16.56 -1.84
CA GLN A 58 -14.07 -15.82 -3.08
C GLN A 58 -14.92 -16.41 -4.23
N ASN A 59 -15.50 -15.53 -5.04
CA ASN A 59 -16.48 -15.84 -6.09
C ASN A 59 -17.86 -16.31 -5.60
N MET A 60 -18.09 -16.34 -4.29
CA MET A 60 -19.42 -16.63 -3.77
C MET A 60 -20.31 -15.38 -3.73
N PRO A 61 -21.65 -15.54 -3.71
CA PRO A 61 -22.60 -14.44 -3.58
C PRO A 61 -22.36 -13.58 -2.33
N ALA A 62 -22.78 -12.31 -2.36
CA ALA A 62 -22.65 -11.39 -1.22
C ALA A 62 -23.21 -11.99 0.09
N SER A 63 -24.34 -12.71 0.03
CA SER A 63 -24.99 -13.34 1.18
C SER A 63 -24.19 -14.43 1.90
N VAL A 64 -23.00 -14.81 1.41
CA VAL A 64 -22.15 -15.83 2.06
C VAL A 64 -20.73 -15.36 2.36
N ARG A 65 -20.47 -14.06 2.22
CA ARG A 65 -19.17 -13.45 2.50
C ARG A 65 -19.37 -12.04 3.03
N LEU A 66 -18.25 -11.36 3.32
CA LEU A 66 -18.28 -9.93 3.56
C LEU A 66 -18.53 -9.22 2.21
N ASP A 67 -19.33 -8.17 2.23
CA ASP A 67 -19.42 -7.21 1.13
C ASP A 67 -19.70 -5.78 1.62
N THR A 68 -19.68 -4.81 0.70
CA THR A 68 -19.96 -3.40 0.98
C THR A 68 -21.32 -3.14 1.63
N SER A 69 -22.32 -4.00 1.42
CA SER A 69 -23.66 -3.85 1.99
C SER A 69 -23.75 -4.14 3.49
N ASP A 70 -22.72 -4.75 4.08
CA ASP A 70 -22.73 -5.17 5.49
C ASP A 70 -22.51 -4.02 6.50
N ALA A 71 -22.05 -2.85 6.05
CA ALA A 71 -21.87 -1.67 6.89
C ALA A 71 -21.94 -0.38 6.08
N GLN A 72 -22.12 0.75 6.76
CA GLN A 72 -22.03 2.07 6.12
C GLN A 72 -20.67 2.32 5.47
N PHE A 73 -19.61 1.72 6.03
CA PHE A 73 -18.28 1.75 5.46
C PHE A 73 -17.53 0.43 5.70
N VAL A 74 -16.84 -0.05 4.68
CA VAL A 74 -16.06 -1.29 4.70
C VAL A 74 -14.67 -0.98 4.16
N GLU A 75 -13.67 -1.16 4.99
CA GLU A 75 -12.26 -1.03 4.64
C GLU A 75 -11.64 -2.42 4.62
N SER A 76 -10.84 -2.74 3.61
CA SER A 76 -10.13 -4.02 3.49
C SER A 76 -8.63 -3.80 3.38
N ILE A 77 -7.83 -4.53 4.15
CA ILE A 77 -6.38 -4.58 4.00
C ILE A 77 -5.98 -5.97 3.50
N HIS A 78 -5.47 -6.03 2.27
CA HIS A 78 -5.03 -7.25 1.61
C HIS A 78 -3.52 -7.40 1.76
N SER A 79 -3.07 -8.40 2.52
CA SER A 79 -1.65 -8.66 2.78
C SER A 79 -1.20 -10.05 2.33
N ASP A 80 -2.13 -10.95 1.99
CA ASP A 80 -1.85 -12.25 1.39
C ASP A 80 -2.78 -12.60 0.21
N ALA A 81 -3.04 -11.61 -0.64
CA ALA A 81 -3.86 -11.66 -1.86
C ALA A 81 -3.19 -12.46 -3.00
N ARG A 82 -2.80 -13.70 -2.71
CA ARG A 82 -2.32 -14.68 -3.69
C ARG A 82 -3.37 -15.78 -3.80
N ASN A 83 -3.53 -16.36 -4.99
CA ASN A 83 -4.48 -17.45 -5.16
C ASN A 83 -4.12 -18.64 -4.24
N PHE A 84 -5.11 -19.16 -3.51
CA PHE A 84 -4.91 -20.24 -2.55
C PHE A 84 -4.38 -21.51 -3.20
N VAL A 85 -4.96 -21.93 -4.32
CA VAL A 85 -4.62 -23.18 -5.01
C VAL A 85 -3.22 -23.10 -5.64
N THR A 86 -2.89 -21.99 -6.30
CA THR A 86 -1.63 -21.89 -7.07
C THR A 86 -0.46 -21.36 -6.26
N SER A 87 -0.72 -20.66 -5.16
CA SER A 87 0.31 -19.88 -4.45
C SER A 87 0.18 -19.88 -2.93
N LEU A 88 -0.79 -20.64 -2.38
CA LEU A 88 -1.06 -20.77 -0.95
C LEU A 88 -1.25 -19.42 -0.25
N GLY A 89 -1.82 -18.43 -0.96
CA GLY A 89 -2.29 -17.21 -0.31
C GLY A 89 -3.61 -17.47 0.38
N LEU A 90 -3.80 -16.87 1.54
CA LEU A 90 -5.01 -17.04 2.35
C LEU A 90 -6.01 -15.90 2.18
N GLY A 91 -5.56 -14.74 1.68
CA GLY A 91 -6.36 -13.53 1.59
C GLY A 91 -7.10 -13.37 0.26
N PHE A 92 -8.26 -12.69 0.30
CA PHE A 92 -9.01 -12.31 -0.90
C PHE A 92 -8.11 -11.58 -1.91
N THR A 93 -8.20 -11.96 -3.18
CA THR A 93 -7.45 -11.32 -4.27
C THR A 93 -8.19 -10.11 -4.84
N GLU A 94 -9.51 -10.23 -4.93
CA GLU A 94 -10.37 -9.18 -5.43
C GLU A 94 -10.82 -8.21 -4.31
N PRO A 95 -11.10 -6.95 -4.65
CA PRO A 95 -11.67 -5.99 -3.72
C PRO A 95 -12.98 -6.49 -3.10
N ILE A 96 -13.16 -6.24 -1.80
CA ILE A 96 -14.33 -6.67 -1.00
C ILE A 96 -14.94 -5.52 -0.18
N GLY A 97 -14.28 -4.36 -0.12
CA GLY A 97 -14.73 -3.18 0.60
C GLY A 97 -15.11 -1.99 -0.28
N HIS A 98 -15.37 -0.87 0.38
CA HIS A 98 -15.48 0.46 -0.25
C HIS A 98 -14.08 1.00 -0.58
N LEU A 99 -13.13 0.76 0.33
CA LEU A 99 -11.70 1.05 0.16
C LEU A 99 -10.89 -0.23 0.39
N ASP A 100 -10.10 -0.62 -0.61
CA ASP A 100 -9.30 -1.84 -0.57
C ASP A 100 -7.82 -1.50 -0.71
N PHE A 101 -7.09 -1.63 0.38
CA PHE A 101 -5.68 -1.34 0.49
C PHE A 101 -4.84 -2.60 0.26
N TYR A 102 -3.85 -2.50 -0.62
CA TYR A 102 -2.91 -3.55 -0.99
C TYR A 102 -1.48 -3.09 -0.66
N PRO A 103 -1.09 -3.02 0.63
CA PRO A 103 0.27 -2.67 1.03
C PRO A 103 1.28 -3.56 0.31
N ASN A 104 2.33 -2.98 -0.26
CA ASN A 104 3.37 -3.69 -1.01
C ASN A 104 2.82 -4.58 -2.14
N GLY A 105 1.68 -4.19 -2.74
CA GLY A 105 0.99 -4.95 -3.77
C GLY A 105 0.10 -6.08 -3.24
N GLY A 106 0.03 -6.24 -1.92
CA GLY A 106 -0.89 -7.15 -1.21
C GLY A 106 -0.53 -8.64 -1.25
N LYS A 107 0.61 -9.02 -1.83
CA LYS A 107 0.97 -10.43 -2.05
C LYS A 107 2.04 -10.96 -1.10
N ILE A 108 3.16 -10.23 -0.97
CA ILE A 108 4.30 -10.63 -0.16
C ILE A 108 4.74 -9.39 0.62
N MET A 109 4.57 -9.44 1.93
CA MET A 109 4.92 -8.33 2.80
C MET A 109 6.43 -8.34 3.09
N PRO A 110 7.06 -7.16 3.19
CA PRO A 110 8.45 -7.05 3.63
C PRO A 110 8.63 -7.75 4.99
N GLY A 111 9.66 -8.60 5.12
CA GLY A 111 9.92 -9.43 6.30
C GLY A 111 9.23 -10.80 6.31
N CYS A 112 8.40 -11.11 5.30
CA CYS A 112 7.77 -12.42 5.12
C CYS A 112 8.35 -13.21 3.92
N GLY A 113 9.54 -12.84 3.42
CA GLY A 113 10.14 -13.42 2.22
C GLY A 113 10.83 -14.77 2.43
N LEU A 114 11.30 -15.39 1.34
CA LEU A 114 11.98 -16.70 1.40
C LEU A 114 13.22 -16.70 2.30
N LEU A 115 14.01 -15.62 2.23
CA LEU A 115 15.22 -15.45 3.05
C LEU A 115 14.87 -15.36 4.54
N ASP A 116 13.77 -14.68 4.88
CA ASP A 116 13.26 -14.63 6.26
C ASP A 116 12.89 -16.04 6.74
N ARG A 117 12.42 -16.94 5.85
CA ARG A 117 12.10 -18.34 6.22
C ARG A 117 13.34 -19.13 6.58
N ILE A 118 14.42 -18.91 5.85
CA ILE A 118 15.69 -19.56 6.11
C ILE A 118 16.27 -19.07 7.44
N VAL A 119 16.23 -17.75 7.69
CA VAL A 119 16.71 -17.16 8.94
C VAL A 119 15.90 -17.70 10.12
N GLN A 120 14.57 -17.67 10.04
CA GLN A 120 13.72 -18.05 11.15
C GLN A 120 13.69 -19.56 11.40
N PHE A 121 13.90 -20.39 10.36
CA PHE A 121 14.14 -21.83 10.55
C PHE A 121 15.42 -22.08 11.35
N LYS A 122 16.49 -21.34 11.07
CA LYS A 122 17.75 -21.48 11.83
C LYS A 122 17.60 -21.07 13.29
N THR A 123 16.70 -20.13 13.61
CA THR A 123 16.52 -19.62 14.99
C THR A 123 15.42 -20.35 15.77
N GLU A 124 14.32 -20.72 15.13
CA GLU A 124 13.09 -21.24 15.76
C GLU A 124 12.67 -22.63 15.23
N GLY A 125 13.44 -23.24 14.34
CA GLY A 125 13.13 -24.55 13.76
C GLY A 125 11.82 -24.58 12.95
N LEU A 126 11.11 -25.70 12.99
CA LEU A 126 9.88 -25.92 12.20
C LEU A 126 8.72 -24.99 12.62
N GLN A 127 8.69 -24.54 13.88
CA GLN A 127 7.72 -23.54 14.34
C GLN A 127 7.92 -22.18 13.67
N GLY A 128 9.17 -21.78 13.43
CA GLY A 128 9.50 -20.58 12.66
C GLY A 128 8.96 -20.64 11.23
N ILE A 129 9.07 -21.81 10.57
CA ILE A 129 8.52 -22.04 9.22
C ILE A 129 6.99 -21.94 9.21
N ALA A 130 6.32 -22.53 10.20
CA ALA A 130 4.86 -22.52 10.30
C ALA A 130 4.31 -21.10 10.56
N LYS A 131 4.93 -20.33 11.47
CA LYS A 131 4.60 -18.91 11.69
C LYS A 131 4.77 -18.10 10.42
N LEU A 132 5.84 -18.38 9.67
CA LEU A 132 6.14 -17.62 8.47
C LEU A 132 5.28 -18.02 7.27
N ALA A 133 4.72 -19.24 7.25
CA ALA A 133 3.75 -19.67 6.25
C ALA A 133 2.48 -18.80 6.27
N ILE A 134 2.10 -18.27 7.44
CA ILE A 134 0.97 -17.34 7.60
C ILE A 134 1.42 -15.89 7.83
N CYS A 135 2.71 -15.56 7.66
CA CYS A 135 3.23 -14.22 7.98
C CYS A 135 2.52 -13.12 7.20
N ASN A 136 2.46 -13.28 5.87
CA ASN A 136 1.72 -12.35 5.00
C ASN A 136 0.28 -12.14 5.49
N HIS A 137 -0.40 -13.22 5.85
CA HIS A 137 -1.78 -13.21 6.33
C HIS A 137 -1.94 -12.49 7.69
N MET A 138 -0.93 -12.56 8.55
CA MET A 138 -0.92 -11.90 9.86
C MET A 138 -0.52 -10.43 9.81
N MET A 139 0.15 -9.98 8.75
CA MET A 139 0.66 -8.60 8.64
C MET A 139 -0.45 -7.55 8.60
N SER A 140 -1.64 -7.87 8.07
CA SER A 140 -2.80 -6.98 8.12
C SER A 140 -3.16 -6.55 9.55
N ILE A 141 -3.06 -7.45 10.54
CA ILE A 141 -3.26 -7.12 11.96
C ILE A 141 -2.18 -6.13 12.44
N SER A 142 -0.92 -6.40 12.09
CA SER A 142 0.21 -5.55 12.46
C SER A 142 0.08 -4.13 11.89
N TYR A 143 -0.36 -4.02 10.64
CA TYR A 143 -0.64 -2.76 9.98
C TYR A 143 -1.80 -2.01 10.61
N VAL A 144 -2.94 -2.66 10.85
CA VAL A 144 -4.08 -2.01 11.53
C VAL A 144 -3.67 -1.49 12.91
N LYS A 145 -2.91 -2.27 13.69
CA LYS A 145 -2.40 -1.81 15.00
C LYS A 145 -1.53 -0.57 14.89
N ASP A 146 -0.65 -0.51 13.90
CA ASP A 146 0.27 0.61 13.68
C ASP A 146 -0.47 1.85 13.15
N PHE A 147 -1.47 1.67 12.28
CA PHE A 147 -2.16 2.76 11.60
C PHE A 147 -3.32 3.35 12.41
N VAL A 148 -3.96 2.56 13.29
CA VAL A 148 -4.99 3.04 14.22
C VAL A 148 -4.36 3.77 15.42
N LEU A 149 -3.16 3.38 15.82
CA LEU A 149 -2.39 4.00 16.90
C LEU A 149 -1.07 4.58 16.37
N PRO A 150 -1.12 5.56 15.44
CA PRO A 150 0.07 6.04 14.76
C PRO A 150 1.09 6.60 15.75
N GLN A 151 2.32 6.10 15.64
CA GLN A 151 3.45 6.62 16.39
C GLN A 151 4.14 7.71 15.56
N GLY A 152 3.78 8.97 15.83
CA GLY A 152 4.36 10.14 15.15
C GLY A 152 3.55 10.62 13.95
N ASN A 153 4.23 11.24 12.98
CA ASN A 153 3.59 12.05 11.94
C ASN A 153 3.47 11.33 10.59
N CYS A 154 3.73 10.02 10.54
CA CYS A 154 3.64 9.25 9.31
C CYS A 154 2.21 8.77 9.10
N VAL A 155 1.62 9.17 7.96
CA VAL A 155 0.29 8.73 7.55
C VAL A 155 0.43 7.77 6.37
N PRO A 156 -0.07 6.52 6.46
CA PRO A 156 -0.06 5.58 5.34
C PRO A 156 -1.14 6.01 4.33
N VAL A 157 -0.73 6.60 3.21
CA VAL A 157 -1.66 7.07 2.18
C VAL A 157 -1.67 6.09 1.01
N GLY A 158 -2.80 5.44 0.78
CA GLY A 158 -3.00 4.59 -0.37
C GLY A 158 -3.37 5.40 -1.62
N PHE A 159 -2.79 5.06 -2.76
CA PHE A 159 -3.07 5.67 -4.05
C PHE A 159 -3.83 4.72 -4.96
N HIS A 160 -4.92 5.21 -5.55
CA HIS A 160 -5.64 4.47 -6.57
C HIS A 160 -4.76 4.25 -7.79
N CYS A 161 -4.58 2.98 -8.17
CA CYS A 161 -3.81 2.61 -9.35
C CYS A 161 -4.37 1.34 -10.00
N PRO A 162 -4.26 1.17 -11.33
CA PRO A 162 -4.75 -0.06 -11.98
C PRO A 162 -3.97 -1.31 -11.56
N THR A 163 -2.65 -1.18 -11.38
CA THR A 163 -1.77 -2.26 -10.92
C THR A 163 -0.70 -1.72 -9.98
N TYR A 164 -0.11 -2.60 -9.17
CA TYR A 164 0.98 -2.25 -8.28
C TYR A 164 2.24 -1.82 -9.04
N GLU A 165 2.52 -2.43 -10.19
CA GLU A 165 3.69 -2.08 -11.01
C GLU A 165 3.61 -0.64 -11.53
N LEU A 166 2.42 -0.18 -11.92
CA LEU A 166 2.22 1.22 -12.31
C LEU A 166 2.39 2.18 -11.13
N PHE A 167 1.97 1.76 -9.93
CA PHE A 167 2.21 2.50 -8.70
C PHE A 167 3.72 2.63 -8.42
N GLU A 168 4.48 1.53 -8.46
CA GLU A 168 5.94 1.57 -8.22
C GLU A 168 6.70 2.41 -9.26
N GLN A 169 6.20 2.43 -10.50
CA GLN A 169 6.69 3.28 -11.58
C GLN A 169 6.25 4.74 -11.45
N GLY A 170 5.63 5.15 -10.33
CA GLY A 170 5.26 6.53 -10.06
C GLY A 170 4.20 7.10 -11.01
N HIS A 171 3.34 6.24 -11.59
CA HIS A 171 2.20 6.70 -12.41
C HIS A 171 0.99 7.14 -11.56
N CYS A 172 0.94 6.74 -10.30
CA CYS A 172 -0.15 7.01 -9.36
C CYS A 172 0.44 7.59 -8.07
N TYR A 173 0.53 8.92 -7.97
CA TYR A 173 1.25 9.60 -6.87
C TYR A 173 0.59 10.90 -6.39
N ASP A 174 -0.54 11.28 -6.99
CA ASP A 174 -1.31 12.46 -6.59
C ASP A 174 -2.77 12.07 -6.32
N CYS A 175 -3.40 12.78 -5.38
CA CYS A 175 -4.78 12.55 -4.97
C CYS A 175 -5.83 13.04 -5.98
N GLY A 176 -5.42 13.62 -7.11
CA GLY A 176 -6.31 14.35 -8.01
C GLY A 176 -6.71 15.72 -7.46
N VAL A 177 -7.45 16.47 -8.27
CA VAL A 177 -7.94 17.83 -7.93
C VAL A 177 -9.07 17.76 -6.89
N ASP A 178 -9.90 16.74 -6.99
CA ASP A 178 -11.05 16.45 -6.11
C ASP A 178 -10.70 15.54 -4.92
N GLY A 179 -9.46 15.08 -4.84
CA GLY A 179 -9.01 14.19 -3.76
C GLY A 179 -9.55 12.75 -3.88
N SER A 180 -10.05 12.33 -5.05
CA SER A 180 -10.66 11.03 -5.28
C SER A 180 -9.67 9.94 -5.74
N LYS A 181 -8.36 10.18 -5.65
CA LYS A 181 -7.32 9.20 -6.04
C LYS A 181 -6.45 8.71 -4.90
N CYS A 182 -6.68 9.18 -3.67
CA CYS A 182 -5.95 8.70 -2.52
C CYS A 182 -6.82 8.71 -1.26
N ALA A 183 -6.48 7.88 -0.29
CA ALA A 183 -7.06 7.92 1.04
C ALA A 183 -6.04 7.45 2.08
N PRO A 184 -6.08 7.97 3.32
CA PRO A 184 -5.31 7.38 4.40
C PRO A 184 -5.87 5.99 4.72
N ALA A 185 -4.99 5.03 5.02
CA ALA A 185 -5.38 3.76 5.64
C ALA A 185 -5.48 3.93 7.15
N GLY A 186 -6.41 3.23 7.80
CA GLY A 186 -6.60 3.31 9.25
C GLY A 186 -7.79 4.18 9.63
N PHE A 187 -7.80 4.75 10.84
CA PHE A 187 -9.03 5.32 11.42
C PHE A 187 -9.64 6.44 10.55
N GLU A 188 -8.80 7.30 9.95
CA GLU A 188 -9.25 8.43 9.13
C GLU A 188 -9.87 8.04 7.78
N SER A 189 -9.76 6.78 7.32
CA SER A 189 -10.27 6.36 6.01
C SER A 189 -11.78 6.56 5.84
N MET A 190 -12.52 6.59 6.94
CA MET A 190 -13.97 6.84 6.98
C MET A 190 -14.35 8.27 6.58
N ASP A 191 -13.45 9.24 6.70
CA ASP A 191 -13.74 10.63 6.27
C ASP A 191 -13.58 10.80 4.75
N TYR A 192 -13.02 9.78 4.08
CA TYR A 192 -12.65 9.84 2.66
C TYR A 192 -13.54 8.98 1.78
N PHE A 193 -14.19 7.93 2.30
CA PHE A 193 -14.91 6.97 1.46
C PHE A 193 -16.04 7.61 0.64
N GLN A 194 -16.67 8.69 1.11
CA GLN A 194 -17.72 9.39 0.36
C GLN A 194 -17.22 9.93 -0.99
N ARG A 195 -15.92 10.26 -1.08
CA ARG A 195 -15.28 10.66 -2.35
C ARG A 195 -15.25 9.52 -3.37
N PHE A 196 -15.38 8.29 -2.89
CA PHE A 196 -15.37 7.06 -3.68
C PHE A 196 -16.76 6.42 -3.79
N ALA A 197 -17.80 7.00 -3.20
CA ALA A 197 -19.16 6.44 -3.21
C ALA A 197 -19.74 6.31 -4.62
N ASN A 198 -19.32 7.17 -5.56
CA ASN A 198 -19.71 7.14 -6.96
C ASN A 198 -18.71 6.39 -7.85
N ALA A 199 -17.70 5.72 -7.27
CA ALA A 199 -16.72 4.99 -8.06
C ALA A 199 -17.39 3.84 -8.80
N SER A 200 -17.30 3.86 -10.13
CA SER A 200 -17.88 2.83 -11.01
C SER A 200 -17.22 1.45 -10.87
N ARG A 201 -16.13 1.34 -10.10
CA ARG A 201 -15.39 0.11 -9.81
C ARG A 201 -14.85 0.13 -8.38
N PRO A 202 -14.65 -1.03 -7.75
CA PRO A 202 -14.00 -1.13 -6.45
C PRO A 202 -12.61 -0.49 -6.45
N THR A 203 -12.29 0.25 -5.38
CA THR A 203 -11.10 1.11 -5.36
C THR A 203 -9.90 0.39 -4.76
N ARG A 204 -9.05 -0.16 -5.65
CA ARG A 204 -7.72 -0.67 -5.26
C ARG A 204 -6.78 0.48 -4.97
N MET A 205 -6.16 0.46 -3.80
CA MET A 205 -5.19 1.45 -3.33
C MET A 205 -3.87 0.79 -2.94
N TYR A 206 -2.76 1.41 -3.32
CA TYR A 206 -1.42 0.89 -3.06
C TYR A 206 -0.59 1.89 -2.25
N PHE A 207 0.23 1.35 -1.35
CA PHE A 207 1.31 2.03 -0.63
C PHE A 207 2.35 0.99 -0.22
N LYS A 208 3.50 1.41 0.29
CA LYS A 208 4.61 0.58 0.76
C LYS A 208 4.73 0.64 2.28
N THR A 209 5.27 -0.42 2.87
CA THR A 209 5.53 -0.49 4.31
C THR A 209 6.94 -0.98 4.60
N ALA A 210 7.44 -0.71 5.81
CA ALA A 210 8.68 -1.31 6.28
C ALA A 210 8.52 -2.81 6.56
N ALA A 211 9.64 -3.51 6.74
CA ALA A 211 9.67 -4.92 7.15
C ALA A 211 9.49 -5.13 8.67
N LYS A 212 9.63 -4.06 9.46
CA LYS A 212 9.54 -4.08 10.92
C LYS A 212 8.84 -2.80 11.42
N PRO A 213 8.20 -2.82 12.61
CA PRO A 213 7.59 -1.62 13.17
C PRO A 213 8.62 -0.50 13.45
N PRO A 214 8.22 0.78 13.36
CA PRO A 214 6.94 1.25 12.79
C PRO A 214 6.86 0.93 11.30
N TYR A 215 5.69 0.51 10.82
CA TYR A 215 5.52 0.01 9.44
C TYR A 215 5.28 1.14 8.43
N CYS A 216 4.74 2.26 8.88
CA CYS A 216 4.56 3.44 8.03
C CYS A 216 5.90 3.96 7.49
N LEU A 217 5.95 4.27 6.20
CA LEU A 217 7.10 4.86 5.51
C LEU A 217 6.75 6.23 4.93
N PHE A 218 7.73 7.13 4.92
CA PHE A 218 7.66 8.35 4.12
C PHE A 218 7.94 8.02 2.66
N GLU A 219 6.95 8.20 1.82
CA GLU A 219 6.94 7.89 0.40
C GLU A 219 7.09 9.15 -0.44
N TYR A 220 7.87 9.02 -1.52
CA TYR A 220 8.11 10.11 -2.47
C TYR A 220 8.06 9.57 -3.89
N ASN A 221 7.39 10.31 -4.77
CA ASN A 221 7.55 10.12 -6.21
C ASN A 221 8.70 10.98 -6.73
N ILE A 222 9.71 10.32 -7.30
CA ILE A 222 10.89 10.95 -7.88
C ILE A 222 10.73 10.95 -9.39
N GLN A 223 10.60 12.14 -9.97
CA GLN A 223 10.62 12.34 -11.41
C GLN A 223 12.00 12.84 -11.87
N LEU A 224 12.72 12.01 -12.61
CA LEU A 224 14.03 12.29 -13.19
C LEU A 224 13.88 12.67 -14.66
N ASN A 225 14.24 13.91 -15.00
CA ASN A 225 14.23 14.38 -16.38
C ASN A 225 15.65 14.36 -16.94
N MET A 226 15.94 13.45 -17.85
CA MET A 226 17.27 13.35 -18.47
C MET A 226 17.41 14.38 -19.58
N ARG A 227 18.58 15.02 -19.70
CA ARG A 227 18.84 15.95 -20.80
C ARG A 227 18.95 15.17 -22.11
N ARG A 228 18.36 15.72 -23.18
CA ARG A 228 18.54 15.19 -24.53
C ARG A 228 19.95 15.55 -25.02
N HIS A 229 20.68 14.55 -25.46
CA HIS A 229 22.00 14.71 -26.06
C HIS A 229 21.82 15.33 -27.46
N THR A 230 22.41 16.51 -27.69
CA THR A 230 22.15 17.33 -28.88
C THR A 230 22.82 16.81 -30.17
N ARG A 231 23.69 15.80 -30.08
CA ARG A 231 24.43 15.20 -31.22
C ARG A 231 24.01 13.76 -31.52
N VAL A 232 22.72 13.46 -31.53
CA VAL A 232 22.23 12.13 -31.90
C VAL A 232 21.37 12.26 -33.15
N ASP A 233 21.76 11.56 -34.21
CA ASP A 233 20.96 11.34 -35.41
C ASP A 233 19.56 10.84 -34.98
N PRO A 234 18.44 11.48 -35.40
CA PRO A 234 17.09 11.06 -35.07
C PRO A 234 16.78 9.59 -35.40
N LYS A 235 17.56 8.97 -36.30
CA LYS A 235 17.43 7.57 -36.71
C LYS A 235 18.21 6.58 -35.82
N LYS A 236 19.04 7.05 -34.87
CA LYS A 236 19.81 6.20 -33.96
C LYS A 236 19.13 6.07 -32.59
N VAL A 237 19.25 4.89 -31.99
CA VAL A 237 18.75 4.62 -30.63
C VAL A 237 19.32 5.64 -29.65
N ALA A 238 18.44 6.25 -28.84
CA ALA A 238 18.83 7.22 -27.83
C ALA A 238 19.87 6.61 -26.88
N PRO A 239 21.00 7.31 -26.60
CA PRO A 239 22.01 6.82 -25.67
C PRO A 239 21.39 6.48 -24.32
N SER A 240 21.77 5.33 -23.77
CA SER A 240 21.37 4.90 -22.44
C SER A 240 22.57 4.67 -21.52
N VAL A 241 22.34 4.85 -20.22
CA VAL A 241 23.27 4.49 -19.14
C VAL A 241 22.64 3.43 -18.25
N SER A 242 23.45 2.44 -17.90
CA SER A 242 23.12 1.38 -16.95
C SER A 242 24.17 1.35 -15.85
N GLY A 243 23.72 1.04 -14.64
CA GLY A 243 24.57 1.01 -13.45
C GLY A 243 23.74 1.22 -12.19
N LYS A 244 24.41 1.63 -11.11
CA LYS A 244 23.74 1.97 -9.85
C LYS A 244 23.50 3.47 -9.80
N PHE A 245 22.31 3.86 -9.39
CA PHE A 245 21.87 5.25 -9.32
C PHE A 245 21.44 5.56 -7.91
N TYR A 246 21.95 6.66 -7.37
CA TYR A 246 21.69 7.10 -6.02
C TYR A 246 21.18 8.54 -6.04
N LEU A 247 20.15 8.81 -5.25
CA LEU A 247 19.65 10.15 -5.00
C LEU A 247 19.76 10.44 -3.51
N SER A 248 20.72 11.27 -3.13
CA SER A 248 20.80 11.81 -1.77
C SER A 248 19.88 13.00 -1.66
N VAL A 249 18.91 12.93 -0.75
CA VAL A 249 17.96 14.01 -0.45
C VAL A 249 18.27 14.52 0.95
N MET A 250 18.47 15.83 1.07
CA MET A 250 18.69 16.54 2.33
C MET A 250 17.50 17.45 2.57
N GLY A 251 16.84 17.27 3.71
CA GLY A 251 15.77 18.14 4.17
C GLY A 251 16.00 18.60 5.61
N LYS A 252 15.14 19.49 6.09
CA LYS A 252 15.26 20.18 7.38
C LYS A 252 15.36 19.24 8.59
N LYS A 253 14.78 18.04 8.50
CA LYS A 253 14.72 17.07 9.60
C LYS A 253 15.70 15.91 9.46
N GLY A 254 16.31 15.75 8.29
CA GLY A 254 17.23 14.65 8.04
C GLY A 254 17.64 14.51 6.58
N SER A 255 18.51 13.55 6.33
CA SER A 255 18.99 13.21 5.00
C SER A 255 18.89 11.72 4.76
N TYR A 256 18.59 11.32 3.53
CA TYR A 256 18.55 9.91 3.14
C TYR A 256 19.05 9.73 1.71
N GLN A 257 19.72 8.61 1.45
CA GLN A 257 20.17 8.23 0.12
C GLN A 257 19.30 7.10 -0.42
N PHE A 258 18.53 7.41 -1.46
CA PHE A 258 17.70 6.44 -2.16
C PHE A 258 18.50 5.72 -3.25
N ASN A 259 18.29 4.41 -3.36
CA ASN A 259 18.69 3.64 -4.53
C ASN A 259 17.58 3.76 -5.58
N LEU A 260 17.94 4.22 -6.78
CA LEU A 260 16.99 4.42 -7.86
C LEU A 260 17.08 3.26 -8.87
N GLU A 261 15.97 2.57 -9.06
CA GLU A 261 15.87 1.44 -10.00
C GLU A 261 15.05 1.83 -11.24
N PRO A 262 15.69 2.07 -12.40
CA PRO A 262 14.96 2.33 -13.63
C PRO A 262 14.15 1.10 -14.07
N SER A 263 12.92 1.32 -14.55
CA SER A 263 11.99 0.23 -14.94
C SER A 263 12.53 -0.71 -16.03
N ARG A 264 13.52 -0.27 -16.82
CA ARG A 264 14.18 -1.08 -17.86
C ARG A 264 15.68 -1.29 -17.61
N GLY A 265 16.15 -1.11 -16.38
CA GLY A 265 17.56 -1.26 -16.01
C GLY A 265 18.51 -0.19 -16.59
N ALA A 266 17.95 0.83 -17.25
CA ALA A 266 18.71 1.92 -17.84
C ALA A 266 17.91 3.22 -17.87
N PHE A 267 18.60 4.35 -17.76
CA PHE A 267 18.05 5.66 -18.11
C PHE A 267 18.44 6.02 -19.54
N HIS A 268 17.52 6.66 -20.25
CA HIS A 268 17.70 7.02 -21.66
C HIS A 268 17.84 8.54 -21.82
N SER A 269 18.62 8.99 -22.80
CA SER A 269 18.76 10.40 -23.09
C SER A 269 17.41 11.02 -23.47
N GLY A 270 17.07 12.16 -22.83
CA GLY A 270 15.80 12.86 -23.05
C GLY A 270 14.56 12.19 -22.43
N SER A 271 14.71 11.07 -21.70
CA SER A 271 13.58 10.42 -21.04
C SER A 271 13.19 11.11 -19.73
N THR A 272 11.90 11.05 -19.39
CA THR A 272 11.39 11.30 -18.05
C THR A 272 11.06 9.97 -17.40
N ASN A 273 11.57 9.72 -16.20
CA ASN A 273 11.34 8.49 -15.44
C ASN A 273 10.74 8.84 -14.09
N ASN A 274 9.70 8.12 -13.67
CA ASN A 274 9.10 8.26 -12.35
C ASN A 274 9.41 6.99 -11.54
N ILE A 275 9.69 7.15 -10.25
CA ILE A 275 10.04 6.05 -9.34
C ILE A 275 9.48 6.40 -7.97
N VAL A 276 8.75 5.47 -7.35
CA VAL A 276 8.36 5.59 -5.94
C VAL A 276 9.50 5.08 -5.05
N VAL A 277 9.96 5.93 -4.15
CA VAL A 277 10.99 5.63 -3.15
C VAL A 277 10.47 5.87 -1.74
N THR A 278 11.07 5.21 -0.75
CA THR A 278 10.57 5.21 0.62
C THR A 278 11.69 5.31 1.64
N THR A 279 11.43 5.95 2.77
CA THR A 279 12.34 6.02 3.92
C THR A 279 11.57 5.99 5.23
N ALA A 280 12.18 5.45 6.29
CA ALA A 280 11.64 5.51 7.65
C ALA A 280 11.92 6.87 8.34
N VAL A 281 12.74 7.73 7.70
CA VAL A 281 13.15 9.02 8.25
C VAL A 281 12.26 10.13 7.67
N ASP A 282 11.64 10.94 8.54
CA ASP A 282 10.99 12.19 8.13
C ASP A 282 12.07 13.16 7.66
N LEU A 283 12.10 13.47 6.36
CA LEU A 283 13.06 14.41 5.79
C LEU A 283 12.63 15.87 6.02
N GLY A 284 11.36 16.11 6.35
CA GLY A 284 10.79 17.45 6.39
C GLY A 284 10.82 18.15 5.02
N GLU A 285 10.93 19.47 5.04
CA GLU A 285 11.06 20.26 3.82
C GLU A 285 12.42 19.98 3.15
N ILE A 286 12.40 19.66 1.86
CA ILE A 286 13.59 19.31 1.09
C ILE A 286 14.36 20.58 0.73
N GLU A 287 15.65 20.62 1.06
CA GLU A 287 16.52 21.78 0.84
C GLU A 287 17.51 21.54 -0.30
N ALA A 288 17.99 20.30 -0.46
CA ALA A 288 18.99 19.98 -1.47
C ALA A 288 18.92 18.52 -1.93
N VAL A 289 19.40 18.28 -3.15
CA VAL A 289 19.49 16.96 -3.77
C VAL A 289 20.83 16.76 -4.45
N SER A 290 21.36 15.54 -4.39
CA SER A 290 22.56 15.13 -5.13
C SER A 290 22.30 13.80 -5.83
N PHE A 291 22.64 13.74 -7.12
CA PHE A 291 22.48 12.54 -7.94
C PHE A 291 23.84 11.94 -8.27
N LEU A 292 24.02 10.67 -7.94
CA LEU A 292 25.24 9.91 -8.20
C LEU A 292 24.93 8.72 -9.10
N TYR A 293 25.72 8.57 -10.17
CA TYR A 293 25.68 7.43 -11.07
C TYR A 293 27.02 6.69 -11.02
N VAL A 294 26.94 5.38 -10.75
CA VAL A 294 28.09 4.46 -10.81
C VAL A 294 27.90 3.52 -11.99
N SER A 295 28.73 3.69 -13.02
CA SER A 295 28.70 2.91 -14.25
C SER A 295 29.20 1.47 -14.03
N ASN A 296 28.53 0.51 -14.69
CA ASN A 296 29.00 -0.88 -14.75
C ASN A 296 30.11 -1.08 -15.82
N ALA A 297 30.37 -0.10 -16.68
CA ALA A 297 31.37 -0.19 -17.75
C ALA A 297 32.80 -0.01 -17.21
N ILE A 298 33.71 -0.90 -17.61
CA ILE A 298 35.11 -0.95 -17.16
C ILE A 298 36.01 0.02 -17.94
N PHE A 299 35.75 0.21 -19.25
CA PHE A 299 36.66 0.96 -20.13
C PHE A 299 36.17 2.35 -20.53
N ARG A 300 34.87 2.51 -20.81
CA ARG A 300 34.32 3.78 -21.29
C ARG A 300 32.99 4.10 -20.61
N VAL A 301 33.05 5.00 -19.64
CA VAL A 301 31.86 5.50 -18.94
C VAL A 301 31.10 6.43 -19.88
N LYS A 302 29.84 6.11 -20.15
CA LYS A 302 28.93 7.03 -20.85
C LYS A 302 28.51 8.11 -19.86
N GLN A 303 28.77 9.37 -20.19
CA GLN A 303 28.23 10.48 -19.43
C GLN A 303 26.77 10.71 -19.81
N MET A 304 25.92 10.98 -18.81
CA MET A 304 24.54 11.39 -19.01
C MET A 304 24.26 12.58 -18.11
N GLU A 305 23.62 13.60 -18.67
CA GLU A 305 23.25 14.80 -17.94
C GLU A 305 21.81 14.69 -17.42
N LEU A 306 21.63 14.95 -16.14
CA LEU A 306 20.33 15.12 -15.51
C LEU A 306 19.90 16.58 -15.67
N LYS A 307 18.72 16.81 -16.26
CA LYS A 307 18.18 18.17 -16.48
C LYS A 307 17.52 18.70 -15.21
N SER A 308 16.69 17.89 -14.57
CA SER A 308 16.02 18.25 -13.32
C SER A 308 15.53 17.02 -12.57
N VAL A 309 15.34 17.18 -11.26
CA VAL A 309 14.67 16.23 -10.37
C VAL A 309 13.45 16.94 -9.78
N LYS A 310 12.30 16.28 -9.83
CA LYS A 310 11.12 16.72 -9.08
C LYS A 310 10.80 15.65 -8.04
N ILE A 311 10.68 16.07 -6.79
CA ILE A 311 10.33 15.20 -5.66
C ILE A 311 8.95 15.60 -5.16
N THR A 312 8.04 14.64 -5.10
CA THR A 312 6.66 14.87 -4.62
C THR A 312 6.42 13.97 -3.41
N PRO A 313 6.24 14.52 -2.19
CA PRO A 313 5.83 13.74 -1.02
C PRO A 313 4.46 13.10 -1.25
N MET A 314 4.30 11.85 -0.84
CA MET A 314 3.09 11.06 -1.08
C MET A 314 2.27 10.80 0.20
N ASN A 315 2.81 11.08 1.40
CA ASN A 315 2.05 11.00 2.66
C ASN A 315 1.19 12.24 2.96
N VAL A 316 0.95 13.09 1.96
CA VAL A 316 0.23 14.35 2.13
C VAL A 316 -1.07 14.29 1.33
N LEU A 317 -2.21 14.42 2.00
CA LEU A 317 -3.56 14.32 1.42
C LEU A 317 -4.03 15.62 0.72
N MET A 318 -3.11 16.52 0.36
CA MET A 318 -3.46 17.81 -0.24
C MET A 318 -3.94 17.64 -1.69
N THR A 319 -5.08 18.23 -2.00
CA THR A 319 -5.52 18.46 -3.39
C THR A 319 -4.64 19.54 -4.01
N ARG A 320 -4.25 19.39 -5.28
CA ARG A 320 -3.64 20.51 -6.00
C ARG A 320 -4.75 21.52 -6.28
N ALA A 321 -4.75 22.63 -5.54
CA ALA A 321 -5.43 23.86 -5.93
C ALA A 321 -4.81 24.44 -7.21
#